data_AF-A0A938B2C4-F1
#
_entry.id   AF-A0A938B2C4-F1
#
_cell.length_a   1.000
_cell.length_b   1.000
_cell.length_c   1.000
_cell.angle_alpha   90.00
_cell.angle_beta   90.00
_cell.angle_gamma   90.00
#
_symmetry.space_group_name_H-M   'P 1'
#
loop_
_entity.id
_entity.type
_entity.pdbx_description
1 polymer ?
#
loop_
_entity_poly.entity_id
_entity_poly.type
_entity_poly.pdbx_seq_one_letter_code
_entity_poly.pdbx_strand_id
1 'polypeptide(L)' 'RGDLHARRLTARHVGSRTIVKKIFDELAPRYRDRPGGYTRIMKMGFRHGDNAPVVIMELVDHPAPEK' A
#
# COMPACT_ATOMS: atom_id res chain seq x y z
N ARG A 1 -12.23 7.92 -6.23
CA ARG A 1 -11.94 8.49 -7.57
C ARG A 1 -11.27 7.41 -8.41
N GLY A 2 -11.75 7.12 -9.63
CA GLY A 2 -11.29 5.97 -10.43
C GLY A 2 -11.26 6.21 -11.94
N ASP A 3 -11.22 7.48 -12.36
CA ASP A 3 -11.27 7.88 -13.76
C ASP A 3 -9.97 7.56 -14.54
N LEU A 4 -10.03 7.64 -15.87
CA LEU A 4 -8.89 7.40 -16.76
C LEU A 4 -7.71 8.34 -16.46
N HIS A 5 -8.01 9.58 -16.07
CA HIS A 5 -7.01 10.58 -15.74
C HIS A 5 -6.19 10.16 -14.49
N ALA A 6 -6.86 9.75 -13.42
CA ALA A 6 -6.24 9.24 -12.20
C ALA A 6 -5.40 7.98 -12.47
N ARG A 7 -5.87 7.08 -13.34
CA ARG A 7 -5.09 5.91 -13.78
C ARG A 7 -3.81 6.31 -14.51
N ARG A 8 -3.87 7.29 -15.42
CA ARG A 8 -2.69 7.81 -16.13
C ARG A 8 -1.70 8.50 -15.18
N LEU A 9 -2.20 9.32 -14.25
CA LEU A 9 -1.36 9.94 -13.23
C LEU A 9 -0.66 8.88 -12.37
N THR A 10 -1.38 7.86 -11.92
CA THR A 10 -0.80 6.78 -11.10
C THR A 10 0.25 6.00 -11.88
N ALA A 11 -0.02 5.68 -13.16
CA ALA A 11 0.93 4.99 -14.03
C ALA A 11 2.23 5.77 -14.23
N ARG A 12 2.18 7.11 -14.27
CA ARG A 12 3.37 7.96 -14.36
C ARG A 12 4.29 7.82 -13.14
N HIS A 13 3.73 7.64 -11.94
CA HIS A 13 4.51 7.54 -10.70
C HIS A 13 4.98 6.11 -10.41
N VAL A 14 4.13 5.12 -10.69
CA VAL A 14 4.40 3.72 -10.35
C VAL A 14 5.18 3.00 -11.47
N GLY A 15 5.02 3.41 -12.73
CA GLY A 15 5.69 2.81 -13.88
C GLY A 15 5.23 1.39 -14.26
N SER A 16 4.41 0.73 -13.42
CA SER A 16 3.96 -0.65 -13.64
C SER A 16 2.45 -0.74 -13.85
N ARG A 17 2.05 -1.28 -15.01
CA ARG A 17 0.65 -1.48 -15.37
C ARG A 17 -0.06 -2.50 -14.46
N THR A 18 0.65 -3.51 -13.99
CA THR A 18 0.08 -4.54 -13.10
C THR A 18 -0.25 -3.95 -11.72
N ILE A 19 0.65 -3.12 -11.18
CA ILE A 19 0.42 -2.45 -9.89
C ILE A 19 -0.72 -1.43 -10.03
N VAL A 20 -0.76 -0.65 -11.11
CA VAL A 20 -1.87 0.29 -11.37
C VAL A 20 -3.20 -0.47 -11.41
N LYS A 21 -3.26 -1.61 -12.10
CA LYS A 21 -4.47 -2.44 -12.11
C LYS A 21 -4.87 -2.84 -10.69
N LYS A 22 -3.95 -3.39 -9.90
CA LYS A 22 -4.20 -3.78 -8.49
C LYS A 22 -4.72 -2.62 -7.62
N ILE A 23 -4.15 -1.42 -7.78
CA ILE A 23 -4.57 -0.23 -7.02
C ILE A 23 -6.05 0.09 -7.29
N PHE A 24 -6.47 0.11 -8.55
CA PHE A 24 -7.83 0.53 -8.90
C PHE A 24 -8.86 -0.60 -8.81
N ASP A 25 -8.47 -1.85 -9.05
CA ASP A 25 -9.39 -2.97 -9.12
C ASP A 25 -9.58 -3.64 -7.74
N GLU A 26 -8.53 -3.67 -6.88
CA GLU A 26 -8.57 -4.34 -5.57
C GLU A 26 -8.53 -3.35 -4.40
N LEU A 27 -7.55 -2.44 -4.39
CA LEU A 27 -7.32 -1.57 -3.22
C LEU A 27 -8.33 -0.41 -3.14
N ALA A 28 -8.68 0.21 -4.26
CA ALA A 28 -9.62 1.33 -4.27
C ALA A 28 -11.03 0.95 -3.79
N PRO A 29 -11.60 -0.23 -4.16
CA PRO A 29 -12.83 -0.71 -3.54
C PRO A 29 -12.65 -1.03 -2.05
N ARG A 30 -11.53 -1.68 -1.68
CA ARG A 30 -11.25 -2.09 -0.28
C ARG A 30 -11.25 -0.91 0.69
N TYR A 31 -10.72 0.24 0.28
CA TYR A 31 -10.60 1.41 1.15
C TYR A 31 -11.63 2.51 0.88
N ARG A 32 -12.72 2.20 0.17
CA ARG A 32 -13.71 3.20 -0.23
C ARG A 32 -14.29 3.98 0.96
N ASP A 33 -14.58 3.28 2.05
CA ASP A 33 -15.26 3.85 3.22
C ASP A 33 -14.28 4.38 4.28
N ARG A 34 -12.96 4.29 4.03
CA ARG A 34 -11.92 4.74 4.96
C ARG A 34 -11.42 6.15 4.58
N PRO A 35 -11.66 7.18 5.39
CA PRO A 35 -11.15 8.53 5.15
C PRO A 35 -9.68 8.67 5.61
N GLY A 36 -8.75 8.01 4.91
CA GLY A 36 -7.30 8.08 5.19
C GLY A 36 -6.77 7.02 6.16
N GLY A 37 -5.44 6.99 6.37
CA GLY A 37 -4.80 5.98 7.22
C GLY A 37 -4.75 4.58 6.58
N TYR A 38 -4.27 4.49 5.33
CA TYR A 38 -4.22 3.23 4.58
C TYR A 38 -3.03 2.33 4.95
N THR A 39 -2.07 2.85 5.70
CA THR A 39 -0.86 2.15 6.13
C THR A 39 -0.74 2.11 7.65
N ARG A 40 -0.10 1.06 8.16
CA ARG A 40 0.29 0.91 9.57
C ARG A 40 1.80 0.71 9.65
N ILE A 41 2.41 1.28 10.68
CA ILE A 41 3.83 1.13 11.00
C ILE A 41 3.95 0.43 12.35
N MET A 42 4.71 -0.67 12.39
CA MET A 42 5.06 -1.41 13.62
C MET A 42 6.57 -1.34 13.82
N LYS A 43 7.01 -0.80 14.96
CA LYS A 43 8.44 -0.66 15.28
C LYS A 43 9.01 -2.02 15.70
N MET A 44 10.13 -2.42 15.10
CA MET A 44 10.76 -3.72 15.35
C MET A 44 12.10 -3.62 16.10
N GLY A 45 12.50 -2.41 16.51
CA GLY A 45 13.79 -2.16 17.15
C GLY A 45 14.86 -1.82 16.12
N PHE A 46 16.07 -2.36 16.29
CA PHE A 46 17.23 -2.00 15.48
C PHE A 46 17.77 -3.20 14.70
N ARG A 47 18.19 -2.95 13.45
CA ARG A 47 18.79 -3.95 12.57
C ARG A 47 20.17 -4.33 13.09
N HIS A 48 20.43 -5.64 13.09
CA HIS A 48 21.72 -6.18 13.48
C HIS A 48 22.81 -5.76 12.47
N GLY A 49 23.97 -5.32 12.97
CA GLY A 49 25.12 -4.91 12.17
C GLY A 49 25.31 -3.40 12.03
N ASP A 50 24.23 -2.66 11.73
CA ASP A 50 24.29 -1.19 11.54
C ASP A 50 23.45 -0.39 12.54
N ASN A 51 22.76 -1.07 13.45
CA ASN A 51 21.88 -0.47 14.45
C ASN A 51 20.84 0.49 13.84
N ALA A 52 20.42 0.25 12.60
CA ALA A 52 19.43 1.08 11.94
C ALA A 52 18.03 0.80 12.51
N PRO A 53 17.23 1.81 12.89
CA PRO A 53 15.86 1.58 13.38
C PRO A 53 14.99 1.01 12.26
N VAL A 54 14.39 -0.15 12.50
CA VAL A 54 13.57 -0.87 11.52
C VAL A 54 12.10 -0.91 11.92
N VAL A 55 11.25 -0.92 10.90
CA VAL A 55 9.81 -1.03 11.04
C VAL A 55 9.25 -2.00 10.02
N ILE A 56 8.15 -2.65 10.38
CA ILE A 56 7.27 -3.31 9.42
C ILE A 56 6.21 -2.28 9.02
N MET A 57 6.08 -2.04 7.71
CA MET A 57 5.03 -1.19 7.16
C MET A 57 4.07 -2.06 6.35
N GLU A 58 2.79 -1.98 6.68
CA GLU A 58 1.74 -2.80 6.07
C GLU A 58 0.54 -1.96 5.64
N LEU A 59 -0.27 -2.50 4.74
CA LEU A 59 -1.57 -1.95 4.42
C LEU A 59 -2.59 -2.37 5.49
N VAL A 60 -3.43 -1.44 5.92
CA VAL A 60 -4.50 -1.72 6.90
C VAL A 60 -5.57 -2.61 6.25
N ASP A 61 -6.27 -3.45 7.00
CA ASP A 61 -7.25 -4.43 6.48
C ASP A 61 -6.69 -5.35 5.37
N HIS A 62 -5.38 -5.57 5.36
CA HIS A 62 -4.81 -6.62 4.54
C HIS A 62 -5.35 -7.97 5.05
N PRO A 63 -5.89 -8.84 4.18
CA PRO A 63 -6.39 -10.14 4.60
C PRO A 63 -5.25 -10.93 5.26
N ALA A 64 -5.54 -11.62 6.36
CA ALA A 64 -4.58 -12.56 6.92
C ALA A 64 -4.24 -13.62 5.86
N PRO A 65 -2.97 -14.04 5.72
CA PRO A 65 -2.65 -15.18 4.88
C PRO A 65 -3.48 -16.39 5.33
N GLU A 66 -4.12 -17.07 4.39
CA GLU A 66 -4.76 -18.37 4.68
C GLU A 66 -3.69 -19.32 5.22
N LYS A 67 -4.03 -20.06 6.27
CA LYS A 67 -3.13 -20.98 6.98
C LYS A 67 -2.81 -22.21 6.13
#